data_AF-A0A847CFP6-F1
#
_entry.id   AF-A0A847CFP6-F1
#
_cell.length_a   1.000
_cell.length_b   1.000
_cell.length_c   1.000
_cell.angle_alpha   90.00
_cell.angle_beta   90.00
_cell.angle_gamma   90.00
#
_symmetry.space_group_name_H-M   'P 1'
#
loop_
_entity.id
_entity.type
_entity.pdbx_description
1 polymer ?
#
loop_
_entity_poly.entity_id
_entity_poly.type
_entity_poly.pdbx_seq_one_letter_code
_entity_poly.pdbx_strand_id
1 'polypeptide(L)'
;VTLPGIRPTIIIMMIMSAGHILDANFEMPFFLQNGIIQDVAETIDIYVLKYGFKIFNFSLATAAGIFKNVVNIILLLAANWVAQKSDEERLI
;
A
#
# COMPACT_ATOMS: atom_id res chain seq x y z
N VAL A 1 -29.55 14.23 4.17
CA VAL A 1 -29.53 13.50 5.47
C VAL A 1 -28.72 12.20 5.39
N THR A 2 -28.49 11.60 4.21
CA THR A 2 -27.68 10.39 4.03
C THR A 2 -26.16 10.63 4.12
N LEU A 3 -25.67 11.78 3.64
CA LEU A 3 -24.23 12.08 3.59
C LEU A 3 -23.53 12.11 4.97
N PRO A 4 -24.15 12.58 6.08
CA PRO A 4 -23.60 12.45 7.43
C PRO A 4 -23.71 11.05 8.04
N GLY A 5 -24.75 10.29 7.71
CA GLY A 5 -25.01 8.98 8.32
C GLY A 5 -24.07 7.85 7.87
N ILE A 6 -23.37 8.02 6.74
CA ILE A 6 -22.42 7.03 6.19
C ILE A 6 -20.95 7.45 6.34
N ARG A 7 -20.68 8.63 6.91
CA ARG A 7 -19.32 9.14 7.15
C ARG A 7 -18.43 8.15 7.91
N PRO A 8 -18.84 7.51 9.01
CA PRO A 8 -17.99 6.56 9.72
C PRO A 8 -17.60 5.37 8.84
N THR A 9 -18.52 4.87 8.01
CA THR A 9 -18.23 3.77 7.07
C THR A 9 -17.24 4.18 5.99
N ILE A 10 -17.36 5.40 5.44
CA ILE A 10 -16.41 5.94 4.45
C ILE A 10 -15.01 6.07 5.06
N ILE A 11 -14.92 6.54 6.31
CA ILE A 11 -13.64 6.67 7.03
C ILE A 11 -13.01 5.29 7.26
N ILE A 12 -13.78 4.30 7.71
CA ILE A 12 -13.27 2.92 7.90
C ILE A 12 -12.79 2.34 6.56
N MET A 13 -13.57 2.49 5.49
CA MET A 13 -13.17 2.04 4.16
C MET A 13 -11.93 2.77 3.65
N MET A 14 -11.78 4.06 3.96
CA MET A 14 -10.59 4.85 3.62
C MET A 14 -9.35 4.34 4.37
N ILE A 15 -9.46 4.03 5.66
CA ILE A 15 -8.35 3.46 6.44
C ILE A 15 -7.97 2.07 5.88
N MET A 16 -8.96 1.20 5.66
CA MET A 16 -8.72 -0.12 5.07
C MET A 16 -8.06 -0.03 3.69
N SER A 17 -8.53 0.89 2.84
CA SER A 17 -7.94 1.13 1.52
C SER A 17 -6.53 1.73 1.62
N ALA A 18 -6.25 2.58 2.62
CA ALA A 18 -4.94 3.19 2.82
C ALA A 18 -3.85 2.16 3.14
N GLY A 19 -4.20 1.12 3.92
CA GLY A 19 -3.31 0.00 4.21
C GLY A 19 -2.90 -0.83 3.00
N HIS A 20 -3.68 -0.76 1.91
CA HIS A 20 -3.40 -1.47 0.66
C HIS A 20 -2.82 -0.58 -0.44
N ILE A 21 -2.51 0.69 -0.17
CA ILE A 21 -1.99 1.63 -1.19
C ILE A 21 -0.67 1.14 -1.79
N LEU A 22 0.21 0.54 -0.98
CA LEU A 22 1.47 -0.01 -1.46
C LEU A 22 1.30 -1.36 -2.15
N ASP A 23 0.18 -2.06 -1.91
CA ASP A 23 -0.17 -3.31 -2.60
C ASP A 23 -0.75 -3.00 -3.98
N ALA A 24 0.08 -2.43 -4.85
CA ALA A 24 -0.26 -2.26 -6.24
C ALA A 24 -0.19 -3.62 -6.97
N ASN A 25 -1.14 -3.86 -7.89
CA ASN A 25 -1.15 -5.04 -8.76
C ASN A 25 0.07 -5.00 -9.70
N PHE A 26 1.20 -5.55 -9.23
CA PHE A 26 2.48 -5.54 -9.93
C PHE A 26 2.48 -6.37 -11.22
N GLU A 27 1.50 -7.26 -11.37
CA GLU A 27 1.37 -8.18 -12.50
C GLU A 27 1.23 -7.44 -13.83
N MET A 28 0.38 -6.41 -13.87
CA MET A 28 0.10 -5.69 -15.12
C MET A 28 1.29 -4.84 -15.60
N PRO A 29 1.95 -4.03 -14.75
CA PRO A 29 3.21 -3.38 -15.11
C PRO A 29 4.32 -4.36 -15.47
N PHE A 30 4.37 -5.54 -14.83
CA PHE A 30 5.36 -6.57 -15.12
C PHE A 30 5.20 -7.15 -16.53
N PHE A 31 3.97 -7.51 -16.93
CA PHE A 31 3.70 -8.07 -18.26
C PHE A 31 3.83 -7.05 -19.39
N LEU A 32 3.47 -5.80 -19.13
CA LEU A 32 3.52 -4.72 -20.13
C LEU A 32 4.87 -4.02 -20.19
N GLN A 33 5.82 -4.38 -19.31
CA GLN A 33 7.14 -3.75 -19.24
C GLN A 33 7.86 -3.87 -20.59
N ASN A 34 8.26 -2.73 -21.14
CA ASN A 34 9.10 -2.63 -22.33
C ASN A 34 10.32 -1.74 -22.01
N GLY A 35 11.36 -1.77 -22.84
CA GLY A 35 12.60 -1.04 -22.57
C GLY A 35 12.46 0.50 -22.47
N ILE A 36 11.33 1.07 -22.91
CA ILE A 36 11.06 2.51 -22.82
C ILE A 36 10.36 2.86 -21.51
N ILE A 37 9.47 2.00 -21.01
CA ILE A 37 8.74 2.22 -19.75
C ILE A 37 9.37 1.48 -18.57
N GLN A 38 10.54 0.85 -18.76
CA GLN A 38 11.16 -0.01 -17.75
C GLN A 38 11.34 0.73 -16.43
N ASP A 39 11.85 1.96 -16.49
CA ASP A 39 12.15 2.78 -15.31
C ASP A 39 10.90 3.22 -14.54
N VAL A 40 9.75 3.32 -15.22
CA VAL A 40 8.47 3.76 -14.62
C VAL A 40 7.62 2.57 -14.19
N ALA A 41 7.77 1.43 -14.87
CA ALA A 41 7.06 0.19 -14.57
C ALA A 41 7.73 -0.60 -13.43
N GLU A 42 8.94 -0.24 -13.00
CA GLU A 42 9.67 -0.94 -11.93
C GLU A 42 9.18 -0.50 -10.54
N THR A 43 8.16 -1.19 -10.03
CA THR A 43 7.68 -1.04 -8.65
C THR A 43 8.47 -1.91 -7.68
N ILE A 44 8.32 -1.64 -6.37
CA ILE A 44 8.96 -2.39 -5.28
C ILE A 44 8.73 -3.90 -5.44
N ASP A 45 7.50 -4.31 -5.76
CA ASP A 45 7.14 -5.73 -5.92
C ASP A 45 7.86 -6.37 -7.14
N ILE A 46 8.01 -5.65 -8.26
CA ILE A 46 8.75 -6.11 -9.44
C ILE A 46 10.24 -6.20 -9.16
N TYR A 47 10.78 -5.22 -8.44
CA TYR A 47 12.19 -5.22 -8.04
C TYR A 47 12.51 -6.41 -7.13
N VAL A 48 11.65 -6.68 -6.14
CA VAL A 48 11.77 -7.86 -5.26
C VAL A 48 11.66 -9.17 -6.05
N LEU A 49 10.75 -9.25 -7.01
CA LEU A 49 10.63 -10.40 -7.89
C LEU A 49 11.91 -10.63 -8.72
N LYS A 50 12.45 -9.56 -9.32
CA LYS A 50 13.65 -9.60 -10.18
C LYS A 50 14.94 -9.87 -9.41
N TYR A 51 15.14 -9.27 -8.24
CA TYR A 51 16.42 -9.33 -7.52
C TYR A 51 16.37 -10.25 -6.30
N GLY A 52 15.22 -10.36 -5.65
CA GLY A 52 15.02 -11.25 -4.51
C GLY A 52 14.88 -12.71 -4.91
N PHE A 53 14.00 -13.03 -5.87
CA PHE A 53 13.78 -14.42 -6.29
C PHE A 53 14.75 -14.88 -7.38
N LYS A 54 15.00 -14.07 -8.41
CA LYS A 54 15.85 -14.47 -9.56
C LYS A 54 17.32 -14.69 -9.20
N ILE A 55 17.82 -14.01 -8.16
CA ILE A 55 19.21 -14.12 -7.66
C ILE A 55 19.25 -14.99 -6.38
N PHE A 56 18.13 -15.64 -6.00
CA PHE A 56 17.97 -16.39 -4.74
C PHE A 56 18.28 -15.57 -3.47
N ASN A 57 18.20 -14.25 -3.55
CA ASN A 57 18.39 -13.36 -2.41
C ASN A 57 17.07 -13.18 -1.63
N PHE A 58 16.67 -14.24 -0.93
CA PHE A 58 15.47 -14.24 -0.08
C PHE A 58 15.53 -13.23 1.06
N SER A 59 16.73 -12.85 1.51
CA SER A 59 16.93 -11.82 2.53
C SER A 59 16.44 -10.47 2.02
N LEU A 60 16.79 -10.09 0.80
CA LEU A 60 16.32 -8.85 0.16
C LEU A 60 14.81 -8.87 -0.06
N ALA A 61 14.26 -10.01 -0.51
CA ALA A 61 12.82 -10.16 -0.71
C ALA A 61 12.03 -9.98 0.60
N THR A 62 12.51 -10.62 1.67
CA THR A 62 11.91 -10.52 3.00
C THR A 62 12.05 -9.12 3.58
N ALA A 63 13.22 -8.48 3.46
CA ALA A 63 13.46 -7.13 3.95
C ALA A 63 12.54 -6.10 3.26
N ALA A 64 12.35 -6.23 1.95
CA ALA A 64 11.45 -5.37 1.19
C ALA A 64 9.98 -5.58 1.57
N GLY A 65 9.55 -6.83 1.81
CA GLY A 65 8.21 -7.13 2.32
C GLY A 65 7.96 -6.55 3.72
N ILE A 66 8.95 -6.66 4.63
CA ILE A 66 8.88 -6.04 5.96
C ILE A 66 8.82 -4.52 5.84
N PHE A 67 9.67 -3.92 5.00
CA PHE A 67 9.65 -2.47 4.74
C PHE A 67 8.28 -1.99 4.26
N LYS A 68 7.69 -2.68 3.29
CA LYS A 68 6.35 -2.38 2.76
C LYS A 68 5.30 -2.40 3.87
N ASN A 69 5.30 -3.43 4.71
CA ASN A 69 4.39 -3.53 5.85
C ASN A 69 4.59 -2.41 6.88
N VAL A 70 5.83 -2.04 7.18
CA VAL A 70 6.11 -0.92 8.11
C VAL A 70 5.54 0.39 7.55
N VAL A 71 5.73 0.66 6.26
CA VAL A 71 5.18 1.89 5.65
C VAL A 71 3.65 1.85 5.62
N ASN A 72 3.04 0.70 5.34
CA ASN A 72 1.57 0.52 5.43
C ASN A 72 1.05 0.81 6.84
N ILE A 73 1.72 0.32 7.89
CA ILE A 73 1.34 0.60 9.28
C ILE A 73 1.46 2.10 9.59
N ILE A 74 2.53 2.77 9.15
CA ILE A 74 2.69 4.22 9.33
C ILE A 74 1.57 4.98 8.61
N LEU A 75 1.22 4.59 7.39
CA LEU A 75 0.10 5.15 6.62
C LEU A 75 -1.24 4.94 7.32
N LEU A 76 -1.49 3.75 7.87
CA LEU A 76 -2.69 3.43 8.64
C LEU A 76 -2.78 4.29 9.90
N LEU A 77 -1.69 4.43 10.64
CA LEU A 77 -1.64 5.29 11.83
C LEU A 77 -1.87 6.77 11.47
N ALA A 78 -1.30 7.24 10.37
CA ALA A 78 -1.53 8.59 9.86
C ALA A 78 -2.98 8.80 9.43
N ALA A 79 -3.57 7.85 8.69
CA ALA A 79 -4.97 7.88 8.29
C ALA A 79 -5.91 7.85 9.51
N ASN A 80 -5.61 7.02 10.51
CA ASN A 80 -6.33 6.98 11.78
C ASN A 80 -6.23 8.30 12.55
N TRP A 81 -5.07 8.96 12.51
CA TRP A 81 -4.88 10.27 13.14
C TRP A 81 -5.66 11.38 12.43
N VAL A 82 -5.68 11.39 11.09
CA VAL A 82 -6.49 12.32 10.30
C VAL A 82 -7.99 12.10 10.53
N ALA A 83 -8.42 10.84 10.63
CA ALA A 83 -9.79 10.47 10.99
C ALA A 83 -10.17 10.97 12.39
N GLN A 84 -9.30 10.78 13.39
CA GLN A 84 -9.50 11.31 14.74
C GLN A 84 -9.65 12.83 14.78
N LYS A 85 -8.93 13.55 13.92
CA LYS A 85 -8.98 15.02 13.87
C LYS A 85 -10.20 15.58 13.15
N SER A 86 -10.92 14.74 12.40
CA SER A 86 -12.10 15.12 11.62
C SER A 86 -13.42 15.02 12.40
N ASP A 87 -13.37 14.68 13.70
CA ASP A 87 -14.50 14.62 14.65
C ASP A 87 -15.68 13.76 14.16
N GLU A 88 -15.56 12.44 14.27
CA GLU A 88 -16.70 11.52 14.40
C GLU A 88 -16.21 10.20 15.03
N GLU A 89 -16.47 10.08 16.34
CA GLU A 89 -16.42 8.91 17.22
C GLU A 89 -15.25 7.91 17.08
N ARG A 90 -14.39 7.98 18.11
CA ARG A 90 -13.48 6.94 18.60
C ARG A 90 -13.78 5.53 18.09
N LEU A 91 -12.81 4.96 17.35
CA LEU A 91 -12.64 3.51 17.25
C LEU A 91 -11.59 2.96 18.24
N ILE A 92 -11.31 3.69 19.32
CA ILE A 92 -10.66 3.23 20.57
C ILE A 92 -10.94 4.18 21.73
#